data_AF-A0A644V8Z9-F1
#
_entry.id   AF-A0A644V8Z9-F1
#
_cell.length_a   1.000
_cell.length_b   1.000
_cell.length_c   1.000
_cell.angle_alpha   90.00
_cell.angle_beta   90.00
_cell.angle_gamma   90.00
#
_symmetry.space_group_name_H-M   'P 1'
#
loop_
_entity.id
_entity.type
_entity.pdbx_description
1 polymer ?
#
loop_
_entity_poly.entity_id
_entity_poly.type
_entity_poly.pdbx_seq_one_letter_code
_entity_poly.pdbx_strand_id
1 'polypeptide(L)'
;MARRICPQCGSRETAKILYGMPAWSPELDEQINKGGIVLGGCCITRCDPVYRCNKCKKDFGAPTADLEADTTSFYFSLGGYFDGYQSVTVTKIDNGAVMIYTPGHAPESETIEKQLSTDEWLSFIHSLYRCYITDWKKRYVDPHVLDGTQWELSVSFLNGKSLKIHGSNRYPIHWTKLLKTIKILGVSMK
;
A
#
# COMPACT_ATOMS: atom_id res chain seq x y z
N MET A 1 -8.49 9.71 18.41
CA MET A 1 -7.80 9.50 17.10
C MET A 1 -8.10 8.08 16.61
N ALA A 2 -8.44 7.90 15.34
CA ALA A 2 -8.68 6.56 14.78
C ALA A 2 -7.39 5.72 14.80
N ARG A 3 -7.43 4.55 15.45
CA ARG A 3 -6.30 3.61 15.48
C ARG A 3 -6.10 3.00 14.08
N ARG A 4 -4.84 2.86 13.64
CA ARG A 4 -4.51 2.31 12.32
C ARG A 4 -4.58 0.78 12.38
N ILE A 5 -4.89 0.14 11.25
CA ILE A 5 -4.88 -1.33 11.17
C ILE A 5 -3.47 -1.77 10.82
N CYS A 6 -2.87 -2.61 11.66
CA CYS A 6 -1.53 -3.13 11.44
C CYS A 6 -1.47 -3.90 10.10
N PRO A 7 -0.56 -3.55 9.18
CA PRO A 7 -0.45 -4.21 7.87
C PRO A 7 0.04 -5.66 7.94
N GLN A 8 0.64 -6.08 9.07
CA GLN A 8 1.15 -7.44 9.26
C GLN A 8 0.12 -8.40 9.86
N CYS A 9 -0.65 -7.99 10.87
CA CYS A 9 -1.53 -8.91 11.61
C CYS A 9 -2.99 -8.47 11.69
N GLY A 10 -3.35 -7.30 11.14
CA GLY A 10 -4.73 -6.81 11.15
C GLY A 10 -5.25 -6.28 12.49
N SER A 11 -4.45 -6.30 13.56
CA SER A 11 -4.86 -5.71 14.84
C SER A 11 -5.05 -4.20 14.73
N ARG A 12 -6.05 -3.69 15.46
CA ARG A 12 -6.33 -2.25 15.67
C ARG A 12 -5.67 -1.71 16.94
N GLU A 13 -4.99 -2.55 17.69
CA GLU A 13 -4.23 -2.16 18.88
C GLU A 13 -2.87 -1.63 18.45
N THR A 14 -2.85 -0.36 18.07
CA THR A 14 -1.65 0.33 17.59
C THR A 14 -1.40 1.59 18.40
N ALA A 15 -0.16 1.78 18.80
CA ALA A 15 0.35 2.98 19.44
C ALA A 15 0.98 3.92 18.41
N LYS A 16 0.97 5.22 18.69
CA LYS A 16 1.85 6.17 18.01
C LYS A 16 3.26 6.08 18.60
N ILE A 17 4.27 6.20 17.76
CA ILE A 17 5.66 6.31 18.21
C ILE A 17 5.96 7.79 18.44
N LEU A 18 6.38 8.13 19.67
CA LEU A 18 6.84 9.46 20.04
C LEU A 18 8.37 9.47 20.04
N TYR A 19 8.96 10.17 19.09
CA TYR A 19 10.41 10.35 18.97
C TYR A 19 10.87 11.65 19.64
N GLY A 20 12.17 11.72 19.92
CA GLY A 20 12.80 12.87 20.56
C GLY A 20 12.63 12.86 22.08
N MET A 21 12.95 13.99 22.71
CA MET A 21 12.79 14.17 24.15
C MET A 21 11.32 14.52 24.46
N PRO A 22 10.58 13.66 25.15
CA PRO A 22 9.19 13.95 25.50
C PRO A 22 9.12 15.09 26.53
N ALA A 23 8.13 15.97 26.36
CA ALA A 23 7.67 16.82 27.45
C ALA A 23 6.80 15.95 28.37
N TRP A 24 7.36 15.50 29.49
CA TRP A 24 6.67 14.63 30.44
C TRP A 24 5.47 15.33 31.05
N SER A 25 4.34 14.63 31.07
CA SER A 25 3.09 15.07 31.71
C SER A 25 2.28 13.85 32.15
N PRO A 26 1.38 13.99 33.15
CA PRO A 26 0.50 12.91 33.58
C PRO A 26 -0.34 12.33 32.43
N GLU A 27 -0.75 13.18 31.47
CA GLU A 27 -1.52 12.76 30.29
C GLU A 27 -0.67 11.89 29.35
N LEU A 28 0.62 12.22 29.19
CA LEU A 28 1.54 11.40 28.40
C LEU A 28 1.74 10.03 29.06
N ASP A 29 1.97 10.01 30.37
CA ASP A 29 2.14 8.77 31.15
C ASP A 29 0.92 7.87 31.06
N GLU A 30 -0.29 8.45 31.16
CA GLU A 30 -1.53 7.71 31.01
C GLU A 30 -1.66 7.09 29.60
N GLN A 31 -1.27 7.83 28.56
CA GLN A 31 -1.31 7.34 27.18
C GLN A 31 -0.29 6.24 26.90
N ILE A 32 0.87 6.28 27.56
CA ILE A 32 1.88 5.21 27.53
C ILE A 32 1.31 3.96 28.22
N ASN A 33 0.76 4.11 29.43
CA ASN A 33 0.17 3.01 30.20
C ASN A 33 -1.02 2.35 29.48
N LYS A 34 -1.85 3.13 28.78
CA LYS A 34 -2.94 2.64 27.93
C LYS A 34 -2.47 2.04 26.60
N GLY A 35 -1.17 2.07 26.31
CA GLY A 35 -0.59 1.60 25.05
C GLY A 35 -1.02 2.42 23.83
N GLY A 36 -1.42 3.68 24.03
CA GLY A 36 -1.72 4.64 22.97
C GLY A 36 -0.46 5.30 22.39
N ILE A 37 0.60 5.39 23.18
CA ILE A 37 1.91 5.93 22.81
C ILE A 37 3.00 4.92 23.20
N VAL A 38 4.02 4.80 22.37
CA VAL A 38 5.30 4.16 22.70
C VAL A 38 6.41 5.16 22.44
N LEU A 39 7.43 5.16 23.29
CA LEU A 39 8.59 6.01 23.10
C LEU A 39 9.52 5.39 22.05
N GLY A 40 9.97 6.23 21.11
CA GLY A 40 10.94 5.88 20.08
C GLY A 40 12.35 6.31 20.45
N GLY A 41 13.20 6.45 19.44
CA GLY A 41 14.55 6.99 19.58
C GLY A 41 14.59 8.51 19.68
N CYS A 42 15.77 9.05 19.99
CA CYS A 42 15.99 10.50 20.04
C CYS A 42 16.09 11.16 18.66
N CYS A 43 16.61 10.44 17.66
CA CYS A 43 16.88 10.98 16.33
C CYS A 43 15.71 10.68 15.37
N ILE A 44 15.28 11.69 14.62
CA ILE A 44 14.25 11.57 13.58
C ILE A 44 14.95 11.69 12.22
N THR A 45 14.89 10.61 11.44
CA THR A 45 15.52 10.45 10.13
C THR A 45 14.56 10.61 8.95
N ARG A 46 13.30 11.03 9.20
CA ARG A 46 12.19 11.23 8.23
C ARG A 46 11.70 9.96 7.53
N CYS A 47 12.42 8.85 7.65
CA CYS A 47 11.98 7.52 7.24
C CYS A 47 11.55 6.63 8.42
N ASP A 48 11.42 7.21 9.63
CA ASP A 48 11.07 6.46 10.83
C ASP A 48 9.58 6.07 10.83
N PRO A 49 9.25 4.86 11.26
CA PRO A 49 7.86 4.42 11.38
C PRO A 49 7.10 5.26 12.41
N VAL A 50 5.83 5.57 12.13
CA VAL A 50 5.00 6.44 12.99
C VAL A 50 4.14 5.63 13.97
N TYR A 51 3.96 4.34 13.70
CA TYR A 51 3.08 3.47 14.51
C TYR A 51 3.78 2.17 14.91
N ARG A 52 3.46 1.68 16.12
CA ARG A 52 3.80 0.34 16.59
C ARG A 52 2.54 -0.47 16.86
N CYS A 53 2.50 -1.72 16.40
CA CYS A 53 1.43 -2.65 16.76
C CYS A 53 1.68 -3.26 18.14
N ASN A 54 0.73 -3.14 19.07
CA ASN A 54 0.88 -3.69 20.41
C ASN A 54 0.81 -5.22 20.43
N LYS A 55 0.10 -5.83 19.46
CA LYS A 55 -0.05 -7.29 19.34
C LYS A 55 1.17 -7.98 18.73
N CYS A 56 1.60 -7.57 17.54
CA CYS A 56 2.71 -8.23 16.83
C CYS A 56 4.05 -7.49 16.88
N LYS A 57 4.10 -6.34 17.58
CA LYS A 57 5.28 -5.48 17.79
C LYS A 57 5.90 -4.88 16.53
N LYS A 58 5.29 -5.10 15.35
CA LYS A 58 5.69 -4.45 14.09
C LYS A 58 5.56 -2.94 14.20
N ASP A 59 6.60 -2.25 13.75
CA ASP A 59 6.56 -0.84 13.40
C ASP A 59 6.20 -0.65 11.93
N PHE A 60 5.41 0.38 11.65
CA PHE A 60 4.90 0.62 10.30
C PHE A 60 4.49 2.07 10.07
N GLY A 61 4.22 2.41 8.82
CA GLY A 61 3.70 3.72 8.42
C GLY A 61 4.76 4.82 8.51
N ALA A 62 5.98 4.54 8.06
CA ALA A 62 6.98 5.57 7.80
C ALA A 62 6.43 6.61 6.79
N PRO A 63 6.86 7.88 6.87
CA PRO A 63 6.50 8.89 5.87
C PRO A 63 6.86 8.44 4.44
N THR A 64 5.94 8.68 3.50
CA THR A 64 6.07 8.22 2.10
C THR A 64 6.21 9.36 1.10
N ALA A 65 6.29 10.62 1.54
CA ALA A 65 6.28 11.79 0.64
C ALA A 65 7.36 11.71 -0.46
N ASP A 66 8.58 11.32 -0.11
CA ASP A 66 9.67 11.18 -1.08
C ASP A 66 9.40 10.02 -2.07
N LEU A 67 8.88 8.88 -1.57
CA LEU A 67 8.50 7.74 -2.42
C LEU A 67 7.34 8.09 -3.36
N GLU A 68 6.36 8.85 -2.87
CA GLU A 68 5.22 9.33 -3.67
C GLU A 68 5.70 10.26 -4.79
N ALA A 69 6.61 11.20 -4.48
CA ALA A 69 7.20 12.11 -5.45
C ALA A 69 8.03 11.37 -6.52
N ASP A 70 8.83 10.39 -6.07
CA ASP A 70 9.73 9.60 -6.93
C ASP A 70 9.00 8.51 -7.73
N THR A 71 7.74 8.19 -7.43
CA THR A 71 7.01 7.15 -8.15
C THR A 71 6.81 7.58 -9.61
N THR A 72 7.22 6.72 -10.54
CA THR A 72 7.09 6.94 -11.99
C THR A 72 6.08 6.00 -12.64
N SER A 73 5.87 4.82 -12.06
CA SER A 73 4.90 3.86 -12.59
C SER A 73 4.35 2.95 -11.50
N PHE A 74 3.09 2.56 -11.67
CA PHE A 74 2.40 1.53 -10.91
C PHE A 74 1.91 0.46 -11.89
N TYR A 75 2.17 -0.80 -11.55
CA TYR A 75 1.64 -1.96 -12.26
C TYR A 75 0.95 -2.87 -11.24
N PHE A 76 -0.23 -3.37 -11.61
CA PHE A 76 -0.89 -4.41 -10.84
C PHE A 76 -1.60 -5.39 -11.78
N SER A 77 -1.45 -6.68 -11.49
CA SER A 77 -2.16 -7.75 -12.18
C SER A 77 -2.87 -8.66 -11.19
N LEU A 78 -4.01 -9.18 -11.62
CA LEU A 78 -4.84 -10.12 -10.88
C LEU A 78 -5.49 -11.06 -11.88
N GLY A 79 -5.38 -12.36 -11.64
CA GLY A 79 -5.94 -13.34 -12.55
C GLY A 79 -5.65 -14.77 -12.16
N GLY A 80 -6.04 -15.69 -13.03
CA GLY A 80 -5.86 -17.12 -12.84
C GLY A 80 -6.00 -17.90 -14.14
N TYR A 81 -5.97 -19.22 -14.02
CA TYR A 81 -5.97 -20.12 -15.17
C TYR A 81 -7.23 -19.97 -16.07
N PHE A 82 -8.40 -19.77 -15.47
CA PHE A 82 -9.67 -19.77 -16.19
C PHE A 82 -9.98 -18.42 -16.85
N ASP A 83 -9.87 -17.32 -16.11
CA ASP A 83 -10.34 -16.00 -16.54
C ASP A 83 -9.22 -15.12 -17.16
N GLY A 84 -8.01 -15.66 -17.30
CA GLY A 84 -6.83 -14.89 -17.71
C GLY A 84 -6.40 -13.86 -16.66
N TYR A 85 -5.57 -12.90 -17.07
CA TYR A 85 -5.07 -11.85 -16.17
C TYR A 85 -5.59 -10.48 -16.58
N GLN A 86 -6.27 -9.83 -15.65
CA GLN A 86 -6.51 -8.40 -15.72
C GLN A 86 -5.25 -7.68 -15.26
N SER A 87 -4.93 -6.55 -15.88
CA SER A 87 -3.85 -5.70 -15.41
C SER A 87 -4.17 -4.22 -15.56
N VAL A 88 -3.59 -3.41 -14.68
CA VAL A 88 -3.59 -1.96 -14.78
C VAL A 88 -2.15 -1.47 -14.68
N THR A 89 -1.76 -0.64 -15.62
CA THR A 89 -0.50 0.10 -15.61
C THR A 89 -0.83 1.58 -15.56
N VAL A 90 -0.19 2.33 -14.68
CA VAL A 90 -0.27 3.79 -14.64
C VAL A 90 1.15 4.33 -14.73
N THR A 91 1.41 5.14 -15.76
CA THR A 91 2.75 5.69 -16.03
C THR A 91 2.68 7.20 -15.99
N LYS A 92 3.53 7.81 -15.15
CA LYS A 92 3.64 9.25 -15.00
C LYS A 92 4.17 9.89 -16.30
N ILE A 93 3.57 11.03 -16.66
CA ILE A 93 4.00 11.90 -17.76
C ILE A 93 4.06 13.34 -17.22
N ASP A 94 4.55 14.29 -18.03
CA ASP A 94 4.77 15.68 -17.59
C ASP A 94 3.51 16.34 -16.99
N ASN A 95 2.34 16.08 -17.59
CA ASN A 95 1.07 16.69 -17.20
C ASN A 95 0.10 15.73 -16.49
N GLY A 96 0.63 14.71 -15.80
CA GLY A 96 -0.17 13.75 -15.03
C GLY A 96 0.28 12.32 -15.24
N ALA A 97 -0.61 11.46 -15.73
CA ALA A 97 -0.28 10.06 -16.02
C ALA A 97 -1.14 9.50 -17.16
N VAL A 98 -0.70 8.38 -17.73
CA VAL A 98 -1.51 7.54 -18.62
C VAL A 98 -1.78 6.22 -17.91
N MET A 99 -3.06 5.85 -17.83
CA MET A 99 -3.50 4.55 -17.34
C MET A 99 -3.86 3.67 -18.53
N ILE A 100 -3.38 2.42 -18.49
CA ILE A 100 -3.73 1.35 -19.43
C ILE A 100 -4.28 0.20 -18.61
N TYR A 101 -5.53 -0.18 -18.87
CA TYR A 101 -6.17 -1.34 -18.28
C TYR A 101 -6.40 -2.40 -19.35
N THR A 102 -5.86 -3.59 -19.11
CA THR A 102 -6.05 -4.76 -19.97
C THR A 102 -6.99 -5.73 -19.24
N PRO A 103 -8.17 -6.03 -19.81
CA PRO A 103 -9.07 -7.04 -19.25
C PRO A 103 -8.49 -8.45 -19.37
N GLY A 104 -9.04 -9.39 -18.61
CA GLY A 104 -8.72 -10.82 -18.73
C GLY A 104 -9.33 -11.44 -19.99
N HIS A 105 -9.46 -12.76 -20.02
CA HIS A 105 -10.12 -13.49 -21.11
C HIS A 105 -11.64 -13.26 -21.08
N ALA A 106 -12.08 -12.08 -21.49
CA ALA A 106 -13.48 -11.82 -21.82
C ALA A 106 -13.58 -11.56 -23.33
N PRO A 107 -14.43 -12.31 -24.06
CA PRO A 107 -14.70 -12.01 -25.47
C PRO A 107 -15.19 -10.57 -25.58
N GLU A 108 -14.72 -9.85 -26.61
CA GLU A 108 -15.08 -8.45 -26.91
C GLU A 108 -14.58 -7.39 -25.92
N SER A 109 -13.67 -7.74 -25.00
CA SER A 109 -13.11 -6.76 -24.06
C SER A 109 -11.87 -6.06 -24.63
N GLU A 110 -11.97 -4.74 -24.81
CA GLU A 110 -10.87 -3.91 -25.31
C GLU A 110 -10.00 -3.36 -24.18
N THR A 111 -8.74 -3.08 -24.51
CA THR A 111 -7.84 -2.35 -23.61
C THR A 111 -8.35 -0.93 -23.45
N ILE A 112 -8.47 -0.47 -22.20
CA ILE A 112 -8.89 0.89 -21.89
C ILE A 112 -7.65 1.72 -21.65
N GLU A 113 -7.49 2.79 -22.42
CA GLU A 113 -6.50 3.84 -22.17
C GLU A 113 -7.19 5.09 -21.65
N LYS A 114 -6.65 5.68 -20.58
CA LYS A 114 -7.17 6.92 -19.98
C LYS A 114 -6.02 7.82 -19.56
N GLN A 115 -6.06 9.08 -20.00
CA GLN A 115 -5.21 10.11 -19.44
C GLN A 115 -5.76 10.57 -18.08
N LEU A 116 -4.86 10.68 -17.11
CA LEU A 116 -5.12 11.20 -15.78
C LEU A 116 -4.50 12.59 -15.66
N SER A 117 -5.25 13.52 -15.10
CA SER A 117 -4.72 14.80 -14.65
C SER A 117 -3.67 14.63 -13.54
N THR A 118 -2.88 15.68 -13.30
CA THR A 118 -1.95 15.74 -12.17
C THR A 118 -2.64 15.45 -10.83
N ASP A 119 -3.84 16.01 -10.61
CA ASP A 119 -4.59 15.80 -9.36
C ASP A 119 -5.09 14.36 -9.20
N GLU A 120 -5.57 13.74 -10.28
CA GLU A 120 -5.96 12.32 -10.28
C GLU A 120 -4.76 11.41 -9.97
N TRP A 121 -3.60 11.69 -10.60
CA TRP A 121 -2.36 10.96 -10.33
C TRP A 121 -1.92 11.08 -8.87
N LEU A 122 -1.85 12.31 -8.33
CA LEU A 122 -1.45 12.56 -6.96
C LEU A 122 -2.42 11.92 -5.95
N SER A 123 -3.73 12.01 -6.21
CA SER A 123 -4.76 11.38 -5.39
C SER A 123 -4.65 9.86 -5.39
N PHE A 124 -4.41 9.25 -6.54
CA PHE A 124 -4.18 7.81 -6.68
C PHE A 124 -2.93 7.37 -5.92
N ILE A 125 -1.79 8.03 -6.12
CA ILE A 125 -0.53 7.70 -5.47
C ILE A 125 -0.64 7.84 -3.94
N HIS A 126 -1.19 8.94 -3.44
CA HIS A 126 -1.42 9.09 -2.00
C HIS A 126 -2.30 7.97 -1.43
N SER A 127 -3.36 7.61 -2.15
CA SER A 127 -4.26 6.52 -1.75
C SER A 127 -3.58 5.15 -1.77
N LEU A 128 -2.66 4.92 -2.71
CA LEU A 128 -1.85 3.71 -2.83
C LEU A 128 -0.91 3.56 -1.63
N TYR A 129 -0.14 4.58 -1.29
CA TYR A 129 0.78 4.52 -0.14
C TYR A 129 0.04 4.43 1.20
N ARG A 130 -1.19 4.94 1.28
CA ARG A 130 -2.08 4.71 2.42
C ARG A 130 -2.56 3.27 2.58
N CYS A 131 -2.29 2.38 1.63
CA CYS A 131 -2.45 0.93 1.80
C CYS A 131 -1.29 0.28 2.55
N TYR A 132 -0.26 1.05 2.91
CA TYR A 132 0.96 0.58 3.58
C TYR A 132 1.74 -0.44 2.75
N ILE A 133 1.77 -0.28 1.42
CA ILE A 133 2.44 -1.22 0.50
C ILE A 133 3.94 -1.39 0.80
N THR A 134 4.59 -0.37 1.37
CA THR A 134 6.00 -0.41 1.82
C THR A 134 6.20 -1.29 3.05
N ASP A 135 5.15 -1.53 3.83
CA ASP A 135 5.15 -2.36 5.03
C ASP A 135 4.65 -3.79 4.77
N TRP A 136 4.32 -4.15 3.53
CA TRP A 136 3.86 -5.49 3.18
C TRP A 136 5.03 -6.48 3.10
N LYS A 137 4.72 -7.78 3.20
CA LYS A 137 5.68 -8.83 2.85
C LYS A 137 5.87 -8.81 1.33
N LYS A 138 7.03 -9.25 0.84
CA LYS A 138 7.27 -9.33 -0.62
C LYS A 138 6.51 -10.49 -1.31
N ARG A 139 6.15 -11.53 -0.54
CA ARG A 139 5.54 -12.76 -1.06
C ARG A 139 4.39 -13.24 -0.18
N TYR A 140 3.25 -13.54 -0.80
CA TYR A 140 2.04 -14.07 -0.15
C TYR A 140 1.59 -15.35 -0.87
N VAL A 141 1.99 -16.52 -0.39
CA VAL A 141 1.61 -17.81 -1.00
C VAL A 141 0.84 -18.65 0.00
N ASP A 142 -0.29 -19.20 -0.44
CA ASP A 142 -0.94 -20.35 0.19
C ASP A 142 -0.71 -21.59 -0.69
N PRO A 143 0.16 -22.53 -0.27
CA PRO A 143 0.47 -23.71 -1.08
C PRO A 143 -0.63 -24.77 -1.04
N HIS A 144 -1.66 -24.62 -0.21
CA HIS A 144 -2.74 -25.59 -0.06
C HIS A 144 -3.92 -25.36 -1.01
N VAL A 145 -3.83 -24.33 -1.85
CA VAL A 145 -4.81 -24.02 -2.89
C VAL A 145 -4.12 -24.18 -4.24
N LEU A 146 -4.58 -25.15 -5.05
CA LEU A 146 -3.94 -25.54 -6.31
C LEU A 146 -4.43 -24.68 -7.49
N ASP A 147 -5.72 -24.38 -7.51
CA ASP A 147 -6.39 -23.53 -8.48
C ASP A 147 -6.95 -22.29 -7.79
N GLY A 148 -6.61 -21.12 -8.32
CA GLY A 148 -7.10 -19.87 -7.78
C GLY A 148 -6.42 -18.70 -8.44
N THR A 149 -6.09 -17.69 -7.64
CA THR A 149 -5.70 -16.37 -8.12
C THR A 149 -4.23 -16.10 -7.85
N GLN A 150 -3.53 -15.59 -8.85
CA GLN A 150 -2.22 -15.01 -8.76
C GLN A 150 -2.33 -13.50 -8.95
N TRP A 151 -1.44 -12.77 -8.29
CA TRP A 151 -1.37 -11.33 -8.41
C TRP A 151 0.06 -10.82 -8.26
N GLU A 152 0.31 -9.69 -8.91
CA GLU A 152 1.55 -8.95 -8.78
C GLU A 152 1.24 -7.45 -8.61
N LEU A 153 2.04 -6.79 -7.78
CA LEU A 153 2.08 -5.35 -7.64
C LEU A 153 3.53 -4.91 -7.81
N SER A 154 3.76 -3.96 -8.71
CA SER A 154 5.07 -3.34 -8.93
C SER A 154 4.94 -1.81 -8.92
N VAL A 155 5.87 -1.13 -8.23
CA VAL A 155 6.01 0.33 -8.26
C VAL A 155 7.44 0.67 -8.66
N SER A 156 7.59 1.51 -9.68
CA SER A 156 8.88 1.96 -10.19
C SER A 156 9.17 3.39 -9.74
N PHE A 157 10.45 3.68 -9.48
CA PHE A 157 10.92 4.96 -8.97
C PHE A 157 11.86 5.65 -9.94
N LEU A 158 12.01 6.98 -9.81
CA LEU A 158 12.89 7.81 -10.63
C LEU A 158 14.35 7.32 -10.64
N ASN A 159 14.82 6.76 -9.53
CA ASN A 159 16.16 6.22 -9.39
C ASN A 159 16.37 4.84 -10.06
N GLY A 160 15.38 4.34 -10.80
CA GLY A 160 15.41 3.05 -11.48
C GLY A 160 15.14 1.83 -10.58
N LYS A 161 14.98 2.00 -9.26
CA LYS A 161 14.58 0.91 -8.36
C LYS A 161 13.10 0.61 -8.52
N SER A 162 12.69 -0.56 -8.04
CA SER A 162 11.29 -0.98 -7.99
C SER A 162 10.93 -1.70 -6.70
N LEU A 163 9.74 -1.44 -6.16
CA LEU A 163 9.07 -2.30 -5.19
C LEU A 163 8.28 -3.36 -5.93
N LYS A 164 8.55 -4.65 -5.68
CA LYS A 164 7.79 -5.76 -6.25
C LYS A 164 7.21 -6.64 -5.15
N ILE A 165 5.92 -6.91 -5.24
CA ILE A 165 5.17 -7.72 -4.28
C ILE A 165 4.27 -8.65 -5.08
N HIS A 166 4.21 -9.92 -4.71
CA HIS A 166 3.39 -10.89 -5.41
C HIS A 166 2.72 -11.88 -4.46
N GLY A 167 1.69 -12.54 -4.98
CA GLY A 167 1.05 -13.62 -4.25
C GLY A 167 0.32 -14.63 -5.12
N SER A 168 -0.02 -15.73 -4.48
CA SER A 168 -0.80 -16.83 -5.02
C SER A 168 -1.71 -17.31 -3.90
N ASN A 169 -3.02 -17.14 -4.11
CA ASN A 169 -4.10 -17.53 -3.20
C ASN A 169 -4.06 -16.88 -1.81
N ARG A 170 -3.22 -15.87 -1.61
CA ARG A 170 -3.06 -15.18 -0.34
C ARG A 170 -2.81 -13.70 -0.55
N TYR A 171 -3.36 -12.91 0.37
CA TYR A 171 -3.49 -11.46 0.21
C TYR A 171 -3.02 -10.71 1.46
N PRO A 172 -2.53 -9.46 1.31
CA PRO A 172 -2.22 -8.58 2.42
C PRO A 172 -3.47 -8.12 3.17
N ILE A 173 -3.32 -7.70 4.43
CA ILE A 173 -4.43 -7.24 5.28
C ILE A 173 -5.23 -6.09 4.64
N HIS A 174 -4.55 -5.19 3.92
CA HIS A 174 -5.17 -4.03 3.28
C HIS A 174 -5.61 -4.30 1.83
N TRP A 175 -5.79 -5.56 1.43
CA TRP A 175 -6.17 -5.96 0.07
C TRP A 175 -7.42 -5.26 -0.46
N THR A 176 -8.51 -5.27 0.31
CA THR A 176 -9.75 -4.58 -0.08
C THR A 176 -9.55 -3.07 -0.25
N LYS A 177 -8.61 -2.48 0.50
CA LYS A 177 -8.28 -1.05 0.35
C LYS A 177 -7.52 -0.81 -0.95
N LEU A 178 -6.57 -1.67 -1.32
CA LEU A 178 -5.88 -1.61 -2.60
C LEU A 178 -6.86 -1.68 -3.78
N LEU A 179 -7.79 -2.65 -3.76
CA LEU A 179 -8.79 -2.78 -4.84
C LEU A 179 -9.69 -1.54 -4.94
N LYS A 180 -10.06 -0.93 -3.80
CA LYS A 180 -10.78 0.36 -3.79
C LYS A 180 -9.94 1.51 -4.34
N THR A 181 -8.64 1.55 -4.05
CA THR A 181 -7.73 2.54 -4.61
C THR A 181 -7.63 2.41 -6.13
N ILE A 182 -7.50 1.19 -6.67
CA ILE A 182 -7.50 0.95 -8.12
C ILE A 182 -8.84 1.39 -8.73
N LYS A 183 -9.96 1.17 -8.05
CA LYS A 183 -11.28 1.60 -8.50
C LYS A 183 -11.43 3.11 -8.73
N ILE A 184 -10.63 3.94 -8.06
CA ILE A 184 -10.60 5.39 -8.28
C ILE A 184 -10.19 5.73 -9.72
N LEU A 185 -9.42 4.86 -10.38
CA LEU A 185 -9.02 5.02 -11.78
C LEU A 185 -10.16 4.77 -12.78
N GLY A 186 -11.34 4.36 -12.31
CA GLY A 186 -12.50 4.05 -13.16
C GLY A 186 -12.55 2.60 -13.65
N VAL A 187 -11.62 1.73 -13.20
CA VAL A 187 -11.56 0.31 -13.57
C VAL A 187 -11.81 -0.57 -12.35
N SER A 188 -12.47 -1.71 -12.53
CA SER A 188 -12.73 -2.65 -11.44
C SER A 188 -12.11 -4.00 -11.78
N MET A 189 -11.22 -4.47 -10.91
CA MET A 189 -10.60 -5.77 -11.04
C MET A 189 -11.36 -6.79 -10.20
N LYS A 190 -11.57 -7.98 -10.76
CA LYS A 190 -12.33 -9.07 -10.14
C LYS A 190 -11.50 -10.34 -10.08
#